data_AF-A0A6N7M9B4-F1
#
_entry.id   AF-A0A6N7M9B4-F1
#
_cell.length_a   1.000
_cell.length_b   1.000
_cell.length_c   1.000
_cell.angle_alpha   90.00
_cell.angle_beta   90.00
_cell.angle_gamma   90.00
#
_symmetry.space_group_name_H-M   'P 1'
#
loop_
_entity.id
_entity.type
_entity.pdbx_description
1 polymer ?
#
loop_
_entity_poly.entity_id
_entity_poly.type
_entity_poly.pdbx_seq_one_letter_code
_entity_poly.pdbx_strand_id
1 'polypeptide(L)'
;GGEDEHSVGMREILDIKHGGLEKYGFACHYLGTSVPVSKMLDAAEETGSGIVLISTIITHNEIHRINMKRLHDLAVERGIRHGMILISGGTQVTDDIARECGMDSGFGRRTKGHEVASFIVKELKKRDRQ
;
A
#
# COMPACT_ATOMS: atom_id res chain seq x y z
N GLY A 1 -3.01 -13.80 22.40
CA GLY A 1 -3.97 -12.92 21.73
C GLY A 1 -3.27 -11.68 21.23
N GLY A 2 -2.51 -11.78 20.14
CA GLY A 2 -1.71 -10.66 19.59
C GLY A 2 -1.91 -10.43 18.08
N GLU A 3 -2.88 -11.12 17.47
CA GLU A 3 -3.18 -10.99 16.03
C GLU A 3 -4.21 -9.89 15.72
N ASP A 4 -4.97 -9.43 16.72
CA ASP A 4 -6.07 -8.49 16.50
C ASP A 4 -5.61 -7.02 16.34
N GLU A 5 -4.70 -6.52 17.19
CA GLU A 5 -4.31 -5.09 17.15
C GLU A 5 -3.59 -4.68 15.85
N HIS A 6 -2.95 -5.62 15.17
CA HIS A 6 -2.18 -5.32 13.96
C HIS A 6 -3.04 -5.24 12.69
N SER A 7 -4.21 -5.87 12.68
CA SER A 7 -5.16 -5.83 11.56
C SER A 7 -6.10 -4.62 11.62
N VAL A 8 -6.30 -4.05 12.82
CA VAL A 8 -7.20 -2.92 13.06
C VAL A 8 -6.75 -1.66 12.31
N GLY A 9 -5.46 -1.32 12.35
CA GLY A 9 -4.95 -0.10 11.70
C GLY A 9 -5.10 -0.11 10.17
N MET A 10 -5.04 -1.28 9.54
CA MET A 10 -5.27 -1.42 8.09
C MET A 10 -6.75 -1.29 7.75
N ARG A 11 -7.62 -1.91 8.57
CA ARG A 11 -9.06 -1.73 8.45
C ARG A 11 -9.44 -0.28 8.70
N GLU A 12 -8.81 0.48 9.58
CA GLU A 12 -9.14 1.91 9.74
C GLU A 12 -8.84 2.77 8.49
N ILE A 13 -7.82 2.41 7.70
CA ILE A 13 -7.48 3.10 6.45
C ILE A 13 -8.38 2.63 5.29
N LEU A 14 -8.83 1.37 5.30
CA LEU A 14 -9.61 0.75 4.22
C LEU A 14 -11.13 0.78 4.46
N ASP A 15 -11.61 0.71 5.70
CA ASP A 15 -12.99 0.47 6.08
C ASP A 15 -13.84 1.76 5.99
N ILE A 16 -14.97 1.62 5.28
CA ILE A 16 -16.06 2.58 5.11
C ILE A 16 -16.53 3.19 6.43
N LYS A 17 -16.45 2.47 7.56
CA LYS A 17 -16.92 2.98 8.86
C LYS A 17 -16.10 4.13 9.44
N HIS A 18 -14.84 4.31 9.05
CA HIS A 18 -13.97 5.38 9.55
C HIS A 18 -13.52 6.39 8.48
N GLY A 19 -14.11 6.35 7.27
CA GLY A 19 -13.75 7.25 6.18
C GLY A 19 -12.52 6.82 5.40
N GLY A 20 -12.40 5.51 5.14
CA GLY A 20 -11.38 4.94 4.25
C GLY A 20 -11.54 5.34 2.78
N LEU A 21 -10.71 4.75 1.92
CA LEU A 21 -10.61 5.07 0.49
C LEU A 21 -11.93 4.93 -0.28
N GLU A 22 -12.79 3.98 0.08
CA GLU A 22 -14.09 3.77 -0.58
C GLU A 22 -15.02 4.99 -0.46
N LYS A 23 -14.90 5.78 0.63
CA LYS A 23 -15.65 7.03 0.80
C LYS A 23 -15.27 8.09 -0.25
N TYR A 24 -14.08 7.97 -0.83
CA TYR A 24 -13.57 8.87 -1.86
C TYR A 24 -13.79 8.33 -3.28
N GLY A 25 -14.56 7.24 -3.44
CA GLY A 25 -14.90 6.65 -4.74
C GLY A 25 -13.87 5.65 -5.28
N PHE A 26 -12.93 5.20 -4.45
CA PHE A 26 -12.00 4.14 -4.83
C PHE A 26 -12.65 2.76 -4.64
N ALA A 27 -12.55 1.88 -5.63
CA ALA A 27 -12.85 0.46 -5.45
C ALA A 27 -11.66 -0.19 -4.73
N CYS A 28 -11.89 -0.84 -3.60
CA CYS A 28 -10.84 -1.49 -2.82
C CYS A 28 -11.00 -3.01 -2.83
N HIS A 29 -9.98 -3.71 -3.29
CA HIS A 29 -9.90 -5.18 -3.23
C HIS A 29 -9.00 -5.60 -2.08
N TYR A 30 -9.59 -6.08 -0.99
CA TYR A 30 -8.84 -6.58 0.16
C TYR A 30 -8.50 -8.06 -0.01
N LEU A 31 -7.21 -8.37 -0.10
CA LEU A 31 -6.70 -9.74 -0.33
C LEU A 31 -6.41 -10.53 0.96
N GLY A 32 -6.59 -9.91 2.14
CA GLY A 32 -6.33 -10.56 3.43
C GLY A 32 -4.96 -10.21 4.03
N THR A 33 -4.56 -10.99 5.04
CA THR A 33 -3.27 -10.92 5.72
C THR A 33 -2.34 -12.02 5.23
N SER A 34 -1.01 -11.80 5.34
CA SER A 34 0.01 -12.78 4.92
C SER A 34 -0.02 -13.14 3.42
N VAL A 35 -0.47 -12.19 2.58
CA VAL A 35 -0.49 -12.34 1.13
C VAL A 35 0.92 -12.12 0.57
N PRO A 36 1.46 -13.04 -0.25
CA PRO A 36 2.72 -12.83 -0.96
C PRO A 36 2.66 -11.61 -1.88
N VAL A 37 3.76 -10.86 -1.99
CA VAL A 37 3.85 -9.66 -2.85
C VAL A 37 3.58 -9.95 -4.32
N SER A 38 3.91 -11.15 -4.81
CA SER A 38 3.56 -11.58 -6.17
C SER A 38 2.05 -11.63 -6.39
N LYS A 39 1.30 -12.21 -5.44
CA LYS A 39 -0.17 -12.27 -5.50
C LYS A 39 -0.82 -10.89 -5.41
N MET A 40 -0.21 -9.94 -4.70
CA MET A 40 -0.70 -8.56 -4.67
C MET A 40 -0.62 -7.93 -6.07
N LEU A 41 0.46 -8.18 -6.81
CA LEU A 41 0.60 -7.69 -8.19
C LEU A 41 -0.32 -8.44 -9.16
N ASP A 42 -0.41 -9.77 -9.04
CA ASP A 42 -1.31 -10.58 -9.87
C ASP A 42 -2.75 -10.06 -9.77
N ALA A 43 -3.25 -9.88 -8.55
CA ALA A 43 -4.60 -9.36 -8.33
C ALA A 43 -4.76 -7.92 -8.81
N ALA A 44 -3.72 -7.09 -8.72
CA ALA A 44 -3.77 -5.73 -9.21
C ALA A 44 -3.88 -5.70 -10.75
N GLU A 45 -3.17 -6.57 -11.45
CA GLU A 45 -3.29 -6.72 -12.90
C GLU A 45 -4.66 -7.29 -13.31
N GLU A 46 -5.12 -8.36 -12.63
CA GLU A 46 -6.41 -9.00 -12.90
C GLU A 46 -7.60 -8.04 -12.73
N THR A 47 -7.51 -7.13 -11.76
CA THR A 47 -8.55 -6.13 -11.48
C THR A 47 -8.36 -4.80 -12.20
N GLY A 48 -7.23 -4.61 -12.90
CA GLY A 48 -6.85 -3.32 -13.49
C GLY A 48 -6.58 -2.24 -12.44
N SER A 49 -6.22 -2.62 -11.21
CA SER A 49 -5.92 -1.70 -10.12
C SER A 49 -4.60 -0.97 -10.35
N GLY A 50 -4.66 0.35 -10.55
CA GLY A 50 -3.48 1.21 -10.65
C GLY A 50 -2.82 1.54 -9.30
N ILE A 51 -3.35 1.05 -8.18
CA ILE A 51 -2.88 1.37 -6.83
C ILE A 51 -2.76 0.08 -6.02
N VAL A 52 -1.60 -0.13 -5.39
CA VAL A 52 -1.36 -1.26 -4.48
C VAL A 52 -0.93 -0.71 -3.12
N LEU A 53 -1.66 -1.09 -2.08
CA LEU A 53 -1.33 -0.78 -0.70
C LEU A 53 -0.95 -2.06 0.03
N ILE A 54 0.27 -2.13 0.54
CA ILE A 54 0.73 -3.22 1.40
C ILE A 54 0.88 -2.72 2.84
N SER A 55 0.42 -3.52 3.80
CA SER A 55 0.72 -3.28 5.21
C SER A 55 1.78 -4.24 5.68
N THR A 56 2.79 -3.68 6.31
CA THR A 56 3.91 -4.43 6.86
C THR A 56 3.96 -4.16 8.36
N ILE A 57 3.72 -5.21 9.13
CA ILE A 57 4.03 -5.19 10.56
C ILE A 57 5.53 -5.44 10.64
N ILE A 58 6.27 -4.56 11.32
CA ILE A 58 7.68 -4.81 11.56
C ILE A 58 7.77 -5.91 12.62
N THR A 59 7.99 -7.13 12.16
CA THR A 59 8.52 -8.21 12.96
C THR A 59 10.05 -8.18 12.89
N HIS A 60 10.72 -8.84 13.84
CA HIS A 60 12.18 -8.98 13.82
C HIS A 60 12.68 -9.40 12.42
N ASN A 61 13.86 -8.88 12.02
CA ASN A 61 14.58 -9.21 10.79
C ASN A 61 14.28 -8.37 9.51
N GLU A 62 13.85 -7.11 9.63
CA GLU A 62 13.70 -6.15 8.50
C GLU A 62 12.81 -6.63 7.33
N ILE A 63 11.93 -7.60 7.57
CA ILE A 63 11.10 -8.25 6.54
C ILE A 63 10.25 -7.24 5.76
N HIS A 64 9.80 -6.16 6.41
CA HIS A 64 9.07 -5.07 5.77
C HIS A 64 9.84 -4.44 4.59
N ARG A 65 11.15 -4.16 4.75
CA ARG A 65 11.99 -3.59 3.68
C ARG A 65 12.15 -4.60 2.54
N ILE A 66 12.38 -5.86 2.88
CA ILE A 66 12.51 -6.94 1.89
C ILE A 66 11.23 -7.05 1.05
N ASN A 67 10.07 -7.00 1.68
CA ASN A 67 8.79 -7.08 0.98
C ASN A 67 8.51 -5.84 0.12
N MET A 68 8.79 -4.63 0.62
CA MET A 68 8.66 -3.40 -0.18
C MET A 68 9.56 -3.44 -1.41
N LYS A 69 10.84 -3.79 -1.24
CA LYS A 69 11.79 -3.93 -2.36
C LYS A 69 11.35 -5.01 -3.35
N ARG A 70 10.99 -6.19 -2.87
CA ARG A 70 10.49 -7.26 -3.75
C ARG A 70 9.24 -6.86 -4.53
N LEU A 71 8.31 -6.15 -3.91
CA LEU A 71 7.13 -5.65 -4.61
C LEU A 71 7.52 -4.68 -5.73
N HIS A 72 8.44 -3.75 -5.43
CA HIS A 72 8.98 -2.83 -6.43
C HIS A 72 9.68 -3.57 -7.57
N ASP A 73 10.64 -4.45 -7.25
CA ASP A 73 11.45 -5.20 -8.20
C ASP A 73 10.56 -6.04 -9.12
N LEU A 74 9.58 -6.77 -8.56
CA LEU A 74 8.63 -7.55 -9.35
C LEU A 74 7.78 -6.67 -10.27
N ALA A 75 7.33 -5.49 -9.81
CA ALA A 75 6.58 -4.57 -10.66
C ALA A 75 7.45 -4.00 -11.79
N VAL A 76 8.76 -3.82 -11.56
CA VAL A 76 9.72 -3.39 -12.59
C VAL A 76 9.97 -4.51 -13.59
N GLU A 77 10.22 -5.74 -13.11
CA GLU A 77 10.43 -6.93 -13.94
C GLU A 77 9.24 -7.20 -14.87
N ARG A 78 8.01 -6.96 -14.38
CA ARG A 78 6.77 -7.09 -15.16
C ARG A 78 6.50 -5.90 -16.10
N GLY A 79 7.26 -4.81 -15.99
CA GLY A 79 7.07 -3.59 -16.78
C GLY A 79 5.87 -2.74 -16.38
N ILE A 80 5.21 -3.05 -15.26
CA ILE A 80 3.98 -2.36 -14.79
C ILE A 80 4.25 -1.26 -13.77
N ARG A 81 5.45 -1.19 -13.18
CA ARG A 81 5.79 -0.25 -12.09
C ARG A 81 5.45 1.21 -12.39
N HIS A 82 5.66 1.68 -13.62
CA HIS A 82 5.40 3.07 -14.03
C HIS A 82 3.91 3.41 -14.09
N GLY A 83 3.05 2.41 -14.37
CA GLY A 83 1.59 2.58 -14.39
C GLY A 83 0.95 2.49 -13.00
N MET A 84 1.73 2.13 -11.96
CA MET A 84 1.18 1.80 -10.64
C MET A 84 1.67 2.71 -9.53
N ILE A 85 0.80 3.00 -8.58
CA ILE A 85 1.10 3.68 -7.32
C ILE A 85 1.27 2.62 -6.23
N LEU A 86 2.49 2.47 -5.71
CA LEU A 86 2.83 1.54 -4.63
C LEU A 86 2.92 2.28 -3.31
N ILE A 87 2.11 1.88 -2.34
CA ILE A 87 2.04 2.50 -1.00
C ILE A 87 2.34 1.44 0.06
N SER A 88 3.16 1.77 1.06
CA SER A 88 3.34 0.93 2.24
C SER A 88 2.75 1.57 3.50
N GLY A 89 2.16 0.74 4.35
CA GLY A 89 1.64 1.12 5.65
C GLY A 89 2.26 0.29 6.76
N GLY A 90 2.42 0.85 7.95
CA GLY A 90 2.87 0.09 9.11
C GLY A 90 3.24 0.97 10.29
N THR A 91 3.15 0.43 11.50
CA THR A 91 3.36 1.23 12.71
C THR A 91 4.74 1.86 12.81
N GLN A 92 5.75 1.25 12.19
CA GLN A 92 7.13 1.66 12.19
C GLN A 92 7.63 1.97 10.76
N VAL A 93 6.73 2.09 9.79
CA VAL A 93 7.06 2.53 8.43
C VAL A 93 7.12 4.06 8.42
N THR A 94 8.19 4.60 7.83
CA THR A 94 8.28 6.03 7.48
C THR A 94 8.27 6.18 5.97
N ASP A 95 7.88 7.36 5.51
CA ASP A 95 7.86 7.71 4.09
C ASP A 95 9.25 7.55 3.44
N ASP A 96 10.32 7.93 4.16
CA ASP A 96 11.71 7.78 3.70
C ASP A 96 12.09 6.31 3.49
N ILE A 97 11.79 5.43 4.45
CA ILE A 97 12.09 3.99 4.34
C ILE A 97 11.33 3.38 3.15
N ALA A 98 10.08 3.78 2.96
CA ALA A 98 9.27 3.29 1.84
C ALA A 98 9.87 3.71 0.49
N ARG A 99 10.26 4.98 0.35
CA ARG A 99 10.89 5.49 -0.88
C ARG A 99 12.25 4.87 -1.15
N GLU A 100 13.08 4.66 -0.12
CA GLU A 100 14.34 3.90 -0.23
C GLU A 100 14.13 2.48 -0.76
N CYS A 101 12.94 1.91 -0.56
CA CYS A 101 12.58 0.58 -1.03
C CYS A 101 11.83 0.59 -2.38
N GLY A 102 11.73 1.74 -3.07
CA GLY A 102 11.10 1.85 -4.39
C GLY A 102 9.58 2.08 -4.39
N MET A 103 8.99 2.31 -3.22
CA MET A 103 7.58 2.68 -3.06
C MET A 103 7.37 4.17 -3.39
N ASP A 104 6.14 4.58 -3.71
CA ASP A 104 5.81 5.98 -3.96
C ASP A 104 5.62 6.78 -2.66
N SER A 105 5.08 6.14 -1.61
CA SER A 105 4.99 6.71 -0.26
C SER A 105 4.80 5.65 0.84
N GLY A 106 5.18 6.02 2.07
CA GLY A 106 5.02 5.22 3.28
C GLY A 106 4.22 5.93 4.37
N PHE A 107 3.30 5.19 5.01
CA PHE A 107 2.39 5.71 6.03
C PHE A 107 2.58 5.00 7.38
N GLY A 108 2.88 5.80 8.41
CA GLY A 108 3.19 5.35 9.76
C GLY A 108 1.99 5.24 10.70
N ARG A 109 2.26 5.08 12.01
CA ARG A 109 1.25 5.21 13.08
C ARG A 109 0.47 6.52 12.94
N ARG A 110 -0.84 6.47 13.26
CA ARG A 110 -1.78 7.62 13.26
C ARG A 110 -2.12 8.20 11.89
N THR A 111 -1.68 7.56 10.80
CA THR A 111 -2.13 7.94 9.45
C THR A 111 -3.63 7.74 9.33
N LYS A 112 -4.31 8.74 8.77
CA LYS A 112 -5.75 8.67 8.48
C LYS A 112 -6.00 8.40 6.99
N GLY A 113 -7.14 7.78 6.68
CA GLY A 113 -7.54 7.48 5.29
C GLY A 113 -7.51 8.68 4.35
N HIS A 114 -7.86 9.88 4.83
CA HIS A 114 -7.83 11.11 4.02
C HIS A 114 -6.42 11.52 3.57
N GLU A 115 -5.37 11.20 4.34
CA GLU A 115 -3.98 11.50 3.98
C GLU A 115 -3.54 10.62 2.82
N VAL A 116 -3.87 9.32 2.91
CA VAL A 116 -3.61 8.34 1.85
C VAL A 116 -4.39 8.69 0.58
N ALA A 117 -5.68 9.02 0.71
CA ALA A 117 -6.51 9.45 -0.41
C ALA A 117 -5.98 10.74 -1.06
N SER A 118 -5.57 11.73 -0.26
CA SER A 118 -4.97 12.97 -0.77
C SER A 118 -3.69 12.71 -1.56
N PHE A 119 -2.84 11.82 -1.06
CA PHE A 119 -1.63 11.39 -1.77
C PHE A 119 -1.97 10.73 -3.11
N ILE A 120 -2.86 9.74 -3.10
CA ILE A 120 -3.27 9.02 -4.32
C ILE A 120 -3.80 10.00 -5.38
N VAL A 121 -4.72 10.90 -5.02
CA VAL A 121 -5.29 11.87 -5.97
C VAL A 121 -4.21 12.80 -6.53
N LYS A 122 -3.25 13.23 -5.71
CA LYS A 122 -2.13 14.07 -6.17
C LYS A 122 -1.24 13.31 -7.14
N GLU A 123 -0.91 12.06 -6.85
CA GLU A 123 -0.06 11.23 -7.72
C GLU A 123 -0.75 10.87 -9.03
N LEU A 124 -2.03 10.49 -9.01
CA LEU A 124 -2.80 10.25 -10.23
C LEU A 124 -2.81 11.50 -11.13
N LYS A 125 -3.05 12.69 -10.57
CA LYS A 125 -3.00 13.95 -11.32
C LYS A 125 -1.61 14.30 -11.86
N LYS A 126 -0.52 13.86 -11.22
CA LYS A 126 0.84 14.06 -11.75
C LYS A 126 1.12 13.14 -12.93
N ARG A 127 0.56 11.94 -12.92
CA ARG A 127 0.74 10.94 -13.98
C ARG A 127 -0.17 11.19 -15.19
N ASP A 128 -1.38 11.68 -14.98
CA ASP A 128 -2.31 12.09 -16.05
C ASP A 128 -1.80 13.29 -16.88
N ARG A 129 -0.87 14.08 -16.32
CA ARG A 129 -0.28 15.25 -16.98
C ARG A 129 1.06 14.97 -17.67
N GLN A 130 1.49 13.71 -17.74
CA GLN A 130 2.71 13.26 -18.42
C GLN A 130 2.35 12.43 -19.65
#